data_AF-A0A4Q2RDL9-F1
#
_entry.id   AF-A0A4Q2RDL9-F1
#
_cell.length_a   1.000
_cell.length_b   1.000
_cell.length_c   1.000
_cell.angle_alpha   90.00
_cell.angle_beta   90.00
_cell.angle_gamma   90.00
#
_symmetry.space_group_name_H-M   'P 1'
#
loop_
_entity.id
_entity.type
_entity.pdbx_description
1 polymer ?
#
loop_
_entity_poly.entity_id
_entity_poly.type
_entity_poly.pdbx_seq_one_letter_code
_entity_poly.pdbx_strand_id
1 'polypeptide(L)'
;MRTPWVVTRQITQIIGVIDEIAFQTNLLALNAGVEAARAGDAGRGFAVVASEVRALAQRSAEAAREIKALISTSGAQVEQGVTFVDQTGEALIRIVDQVAEIDGIVGEIAASAQEQASGLDQVNTAINQMDQVTQQNAAMVEESTAASHTLSQETAELARLIGEFRLEAGAETARRGPAPVVRMERRPAAAPQPMLKPVGRGGAARRPEAEADWAEF
;
A
#
# COMPACT_ATOMS: atom_id res chain seq x y z
N MET A 1 -21.18 -12.29 26.23
CA MET A 1 -22.54 -11.84 25.88
C MET A 1 -23.47 -13.06 25.73
N ARG A 2 -24.24 -13.44 26.75
CA ARG A 2 -25.23 -14.55 26.66
C ARG A 2 -26.59 -14.20 27.24
N THR A 3 -26.77 -12.98 27.71
CA THR A 3 -27.90 -12.57 28.54
C THR A 3 -29.23 -12.39 27.81
N PRO A 4 -29.32 -11.93 26.54
CA PRO A 4 -30.62 -11.73 25.90
C PRO A 4 -31.37 -13.05 25.72
N TRP A 5 -30.65 -14.07 25.25
CA TRP A 5 -31.20 -15.38 24.91
C TRP A 5 -31.76 -16.17 26.10
N VAL A 6 -31.12 -16.02 27.27
CA VAL A 6 -31.56 -16.69 28.50
C VAL A 6 -32.92 -16.13 28.94
N VAL A 7 -33.10 -14.81 28.85
CA VAL A 7 -34.34 -14.14 29.25
C VAL A 7 -35.47 -14.47 28.29
N THR A 8 -35.24 -14.42 26.98
CA THR A 8 -36.27 -14.76 25.97
C THR A 8 -36.80 -16.18 26.17
N ARG A 9 -35.91 -17.14 26.45
CA ARG A 9 -36.26 -18.55 26.65
C ARG A 9 -37.06 -18.79 27.93
N GLN A 10 -36.73 -18.08 29.02
CA GLN A 10 -37.52 -18.09 30.25
C GLN A 10 -38.92 -17.52 30.03
N ILE A 11 -39.05 -16.42 29.28
CA ILE A 11 -40.37 -15.85 28.97
C ILE A 11 -41.20 -16.84 28.13
N THR A 12 -40.62 -17.47 27.11
CA THR A 12 -41.33 -18.51 26.32
C THR A 12 -41.84 -19.65 27.20
N GLN A 13 -41.07 -20.08 28.21
CA GLN A 13 -41.50 -21.12 29.14
C GLN A 13 -42.67 -20.66 30.03
N ILE A 14 -42.61 -19.43 30.57
CA ILE A 14 -43.69 -18.85 31.39
C ILE A 14 -44.97 -18.73 30.57
N ILE A 15 -44.89 -18.26 29.33
CA ILE A 15 -46.05 -18.16 28.42
C ILE A 15 -46.64 -19.55 28.12
N GLY A 16 -45.82 -20.59 28.03
CA GLY A 16 -46.28 -21.97 27.93
C GLY A 16 -47.11 -22.43 29.13
N VAL A 17 -46.65 -22.12 30.35
CA VAL A 17 -47.40 -22.40 31.59
C VAL A 17 -48.72 -21.62 31.63
N ILE A 18 -48.74 -20.37 31.13
CA ILE A 18 -49.96 -19.56 31.07
C ILE A 18 -50.99 -20.15 30.10
N ASP A 19 -50.57 -20.64 28.92
CA ASP A 19 -51.48 -21.34 27.97
C ASP A 19 -52.04 -22.63 28.59
N GLU A 20 -51.22 -23.37 29.36
CA GLU A 20 -51.67 -24.55 30.10
C GLU A 20 -52.70 -24.21 31.18
N ILE A 21 -52.47 -23.15 31.97
CA ILE A 21 -53.42 -22.67 32.99
C ILE A 21 -54.74 -22.23 32.32
N ALA A 22 -54.66 -21.54 31.17
CA ALA A 22 -55.84 -21.15 30.41
C ALA A 22 -56.63 -22.38 29.92
N PHE A 23 -55.93 -23.42 29.44
CA PHE A 23 -56.57 -24.67 29.03
C PHE A 23 -57.26 -25.40 30.20
N GLN A 24 -56.58 -25.53 31.34
CA GLN A 24 -57.14 -26.14 32.55
C GLN A 24 -58.37 -25.36 33.06
N THR A 25 -58.30 -24.02 33.06
CA THR A 25 -59.41 -23.14 33.44
C THR A 25 -60.60 -23.31 32.51
N ASN A 26 -60.36 -23.43 31.20
CA ASN A 26 -61.40 -23.71 30.20
C ASN A 26 -62.07 -25.08 30.42
N LEU A 27 -61.31 -26.12 30.80
CA LEU A 27 -61.87 -27.43 31.13
C LEU A 27 -62.68 -27.42 32.44
N LEU A 28 -62.21 -26.70 33.47
CA LEU A 28 -62.95 -26.53 34.72
C LEU A 28 -64.27 -25.78 34.51
N ALA A 29 -64.24 -24.72 33.71
CA ALA A 29 -65.42 -23.95 33.36
C ALA A 29 -66.45 -24.77 32.57
N LEU A 30 -65.99 -25.65 31.67
CA LEU A 30 -66.84 -26.58 30.95
C LEU A 30 -67.55 -27.55 31.91
N ASN A 31 -66.81 -28.16 32.83
CA ASN A 31 -67.36 -29.08 33.83
C ASN A 31 -68.39 -28.37 34.74
N ALA A 32 -68.08 -27.14 35.17
CA ALA A 32 -69.01 -26.32 35.95
C ALA A 32 -70.30 -25.97 35.17
N GLY A 33 -70.17 -25.69 33.86
CA GLY A 33 -71.33 -25.45 32.99
C GLY A 33 -72.23 -26.68 32.85
N VAL A 34 -71.65 -27.88 32.76
CA VAL A 34 -72.39 -29.15 32.70
C VAL A 34 -73.14 -29.42 34.01
N GLU A 35 -72.48 -29.23 35.16
CA GLU A 35 -73.11 -29.45 36.46
C GLU A 35 -74.20 -28.40 36.75
N ALA A 36 -74.01 -27.16 36.30
CA ALA A 36 -75.03 -26.11 36.36
C ALA A 36 -76.27 -26.45 35.51
N ALA A 37 -76.10 -27.03 34.32
CA ALA A 37 -77.22 -27.51 33.51
C ALA A 37 -77.95 -28.68 34.18
N ARG A 38 -77.21 -29.55 34.88
CA ARG A 38 -77.76 -30.68 35.63
C ARG A 38 -78.58 -30.26 36.86
N ALA A 39 -78.21 -29.16 37.50
CA ALA A 39 -78.94 -28.57 38.62
C ALA A 39 -80.23 -27.81 38.21
N GLY A 40 -80.52 -27.69 36.91
CA GLY A 40 -81.74 -27.06 36.40
C GLY A 40 -81.87 -25.59 36.81
N ASP A 41 -83.02 -25.21 37.37
CA ASP A 41 -83.31 -23.80 37.70
C ASP A 41 -82.42 -23.24 38.82
N ALA A 42 -81.95 -24.09 39.73
CA ALA A 42 -81.00 -23.69 40.78
C ALA A 42 -79.60 -23.36 40.23
N GLY A 43 -79.26 -23.86 39.03
CA GLY A 43 -77.94 -23.71 38.42
C GLY A 43 -77.79 -22.53 37.44
N ARG A 44 -78.86 -21.79 37.13
CA ARG A 44 -78.82 -20.75 36.07
C ARG A 44 -77.75 -19.67 36.29
N GLY A 45 -77.57 -19.21 37.53
CA GLY A 45 -76.52 -18.23 37.86
C GLY A 45 -75.11 -18.79 37.67
N PHE A 46 -74.89 -20.05 38.07
CA PHE A 46 -73.61 -20.74 37.88
C PHE A 46 -73.30 -21.01 36.40
N ALA A 47 -74.31 -21.28 35.57
CA ALA A 47 -74.13 -21.46 34.13
C ALA A 47 -73.59 -20.20 33.44
N VAL A 48 -74.06 -19.01 33.82
CA VAL A 48 -73.56 -17.74 33.29
C VAL A 48 -72.10 -17.51 33.69
N VAL A 49 -71.78 -17.71 34.98
CA VAL A 49 -70.39 -17.57 35.46
C VAL A 49 -69.47 -18.56 34.75
N ALA A 50 -69.88 -19.82 34.58
CA ALA A 50 -69.11 -20.83 33.86
C ALA A 50 -68.85 -20.42 32.40
N SER A 51 -69.84 -19.82 31.72
CA SER A 51 -69.67 -19.33 30.35
C SER A 51 -68.68 -18.15 30.26
N GLU A 52 -68.72 -17.23 31.23
CA GLU A 52 -67.83 -16.06 31.28
C GLU A 52 -66.38 -16.48 31.59
N VAL A 53 -66.19 -17.39 32.55
CA VAL A 53 -64.86 -17.95 32.87
C VAL A 53 -64.28 -18.70 31.67
N ARG A 54 -65.12 -19.44 30.92
CA ARG A 54 -64.70 -20.12 29.70
C ARG A 54 -64.25 -19.13 28.63
N ALA A 55 -65.04 -18.08 28.39
CA ALA A 55 -64.69 -17.04 27.43
C ALA A 55 -63.39 -16.31 27.82
N LEU A 56 -63.18 -16.02 29.11
CA LEU A 56 -61.95 -15.42 29.62
C LEU A 56 -60.74 -16.35 29.40
N ALA A 57 -60.90 -17.64 29.70
CA ALA A 57 -59.85 -18.63 29.50
C ALA A 57 -59.44 -18.78 28.02
N GLN A 58 -60.42 -18.77 27.10
CA GLN A 58 -60.14 -18.78 25.66
C GLN A 58 -59.37 -17.53 25.21
N ARG A 59 -59.78 -16.34 25.69
CA ARG A 59 -59.07 -15.08 25.41
C ARG A 59 -57.64 -15.08 25.96
N SER A 60 -57.41 -15.64 27.15
CA SER A 60 -56.07 -15.79 27.72
C SER A 60 -55.18 -16.72 26.90
N ALA A 61 -55.71 -17.84 26.40
CA ALA A 61 -54.97 -18.77 25.54
C ALA A 61 -54.59 -18.13 24.19
N GLU A 62 -55.50 -17.36 23.60
CA GLU A 62 -55.24 -16.62 22.36
C GLU A 62 -54.13 -15.56 22.55
N ALA A 63 -54.23 -14.74 23.59
CA ALA A 63 -53.20 -13.76 23.93
C ALA A 63 -51.84 -14.40 24.22
N ALA A 64 -51.82 -15.54 24.93
CA ALA A 64 -50.58 -16.29 25.19
C ALA A 64 -49.91 -16.75 23.89
N ARG A 65 -50.69 -17.22 22.90
CA ARG A 65 -50.16 -17.61 21.58
C ARG A 65 -49.61 -16.44 20.79
N GLU A 66 -50.30 -15.30 20.81
CA GLU A 66 -49.84 -14.09 20.14
C GLU A 66 -48.51 -13.59 20.73
N ILE A 67 -48.40 -13.54 22.06
CA ILE A 67 -47.16 -13.19 22.75
C ILE A 67 -46.04 -14.17 22.39
N LYS A 68 -46.33 -15.48 22.35
CA LYS A 68 -45.35 -16.51 21.95
C LYS A 68 -44.83 -16.28 20.52
N ALA A 69 -45.72 -15.94 19.58
CA ALA A 69 -45.35 -15.64 18.20
C ALA A 69 -44.47 -14.39 18.09
N LEU A 70 -44.82 -13.31 18.79
CA LEU A 70 -44.02 -12.09 18.85
C LEU A 70 -42.62 -12.35 19.42
N ILE A 71 -42.54 -13.06 20.55
CA ILE A 71 -41.26 -13.42 21.18
C ILE A 71 -40.39 -14.25 20.23
N SER A 72 -40.98 -15.22 19.53
CA SER A 72 -40.24 -16.05 18.56
C SER A 72 -39.68 -15.20 17.43
N THR A 73 -40.47 -14.24 16.93
CA THR A 73 -40.06 -13.34 15.84
C THR A 73 -38.96 -12.39 16.31
N SER A 74 -39.11 -11.79 17.49
CA SER A 74 -38.07 -10.96 18.10
C SER A 74 -36.79 -11.74 18.36
N GLY A 75 -36.88 -13.00 18.78
CA GLY A 75 -35.73 -13.89 18.95
C GLY A 75 -34.92 -14.06 17.65
N ALA A 76 -35.61 -14.35 16.53
CA ALA A 76 -34.96 -14.49 15.23
C ALA A 76 -34.31 -13.18 14.76
N GLN A 77 -34.96 -12.03 14.98
CA GLN A 77 -34.39 -10.73 14.64
C GLN A 77 -33.14 -10.41 15.46
N VAL A 78 -33.13 -10.76 16.76
CA VAL A 78 -31.95 -10.60 17.62
C VAL A 78 -30.80 -11.50 17.15
N GLU A 79 -31.08 -12.74 16.72
CA GLU A 79 -30.06 -13.64 16.15
C GLU A 79 -29.39 -13.08 14.91
N GLN A 80 -30.21 -12.58 13.99
CA GLN A 80 -29.73 -11.94 12.79
C GLN A 80 -28.92 -10.68 13.12
N GLY A 81 -29.39 -9.89 14.09
CA GLY A 81 -28.66 -8.72 14.60
C GLY A 81 -27.29 -9.08 15.18
N VAL A 82 -27.20 -10.14 15.99
CA VAL A 82 -25.93 -10.64 16.53
C VAL A 82 -25.00 -11.06 15.40
N THR A 83 -25.51 -11.75 14.39
CA THR A 83 -24.71 -12.16 13.22
C THR A 83 -24.13 -10.96 12.49
N PHE A 84 -24.90 -9.88 12.29
CA PHE A 84 -24.38 -8.66 11.67
C PHE A 84 -23.37 -7.93 12.54
N VAL A 85 -23.56 -7.93 13.86
CA VAL A 85 -22.57 -7.36 14.79
C VAL A 85 -21.26 -8.15 14.74
N ASP A 86 -21.32 -9.47 14.69
CA ASP A 86 -20.12 -10.32 14.57
C ASP A 86 -19.38 -10.07 13.25
N GLN A 87 -20.11 -10.03 12.12
CA GLN A 87 -19.53 -9.68 10.81
C GLN A 87 -18.93 -8.27 10.79
N THR A 88 -19.56 -7.32 11.47
CA THR A 88 -19.04 -5.96 11.62
C THR A 88 -17.76 -5.96 12.45
N GLY A 89 -17.71 -6.77 13.52
CA GLY A 89 -16.51 -7.00 14.32
C GLY A 89 -15.35 -7.51 13.48
N GLU A 90 -15.58 -8.54 12.65
CA GLU A 90 -14.56 -9.05 11.73
C GLU A 90 -14.10 -8.00 10.71
N ALA A 91 -15.03 -7.19 10.18
CA ALA A 91 -14.68 -6.11 9.26
C ALA A 91 -13.82 -5.03 9.95
N LEU A 92 -14.12 -4.68 11.20
CA LEU A 92 -13.32 -3.75 11.98
C LEU A 92 -11.91 -4.29 12.28
N ILE A 93 -11.77 -5.59 12.56
CA ILE A 93 -10.45 -6.23 12.72
C ILE A 93 -9.63 -6.08 11.44
N ARG A 94 -10.21 -6.40 10.27
CA ARG A 94 -9.52 -6.22 8.97
C ARG A 94 -9.11 -4.76 8.72
N ILE A 95 -9.94 -3.79 9.11
CA ILE A 95 -9.60 -2.37 8.99
C ILE A 95 -8.39 -2.04 9.87
N VAL A 96 -8.34 -2.54 11.11
CA VAL A 96 -7.21 -2.31 12.01
C VAL A 96 -5.92 -2.91 11.44
N ASP A 97 -5.98 -4.12 10.90
CA ASP A 97 -4.81 -4.76 10.27
C ASP A 97 -4.30 -3.95 9.08
N GLN A 98 -5.22 -3.45 8.23
CA GLN A 98 -4.86 -2.65 7.07
C GLN A 98 -4.30 -1.26 7.45
N VAL A 99 -4.78 -0.67 8.55
CA VAL A 99 -4.20 0.57 9.08
C VAL A 99 -2.78 0.34 9.59
N ALA A 100 -2.51 -0.81 10.23
CA ALA A 100 -1.16 -1.17 10.67
C ALA A 100 -0.20 -1.39 9.49
N GLU A 101 -0.67 -1.99 8.39
CA GLU A 101 0.12 -2.11 7.15
C GLU A 101 0.47 -0.73 6.57
N ILE A 102 -0.51 0.19 6.52
CA ILE A 102 -0.29 1.56 6.04
C ILE A 102 0.75 2.28 6.90
N ASP A 103 0.68 2.14 8.23
CA ASP A 103 1.67 2.72 9.16
C ASP A 103 3.09 2.22 8.86
N GLY A 104 3.24 0.92 8.60
CA GLY A 104 4.51 0.32 8.17
C GLY A 104 5.04 0.93 6.88
N ILE A 105 4.20 1.05 5.85
CA ILE A 105 4.57 1.65 4.56
C ILE A 105 4.98 3.13 4.74
N VAL A 106 4.26 3.88 5.57
CA VAL A 106 4.61 5.28 5.87
C VAL A 106 5.97 5.37 6.56
N GLY A 107 6.28 4.43 7.45
CA GLY A 107 7.60 4.28 8.06
C GLY A 107 8.71 4.03 7.01
N GLU A 108 8.47 3.13 6.06
CA GLU A 108 9.41 2.87 4.96
C GLU A 108 9.61 4.09 4.05
N ILE A 109 8.53 4.82 3.72
CA ILE A 109 8.61 6.07 2.93
C ILE A 109 9.46 7.10 3.67
N ALA A 110 9.25 7.27 4.98
CA ALA A 110 10.02 8.22 5.78
C ALA A 110 11.51 7.86 5.82
N ALA A 111 11.84 6.58 5.99
CA ALA A 111 13.22 6.10 5.93
C ALA A 111 13.85 6.35 4.55
N SER A 112 13.14 5.99 3.47
CA SER A 112 13.62 6.20 2.11
C SER A 112 13.81 7.69 1.79
N ALA A 113 12.90 8.56 2.25
CA ALA A 113 13.03 10.00 2.10
C ALA A 113 14.28 10.55 2.81
N GLN A 114 14.60 10.02 4.00
CA GLN A 114 15.80 10.40 4.74
C GLN A 114 17.09 9.96 4.02
N GLU A 115 17.11 8.75 3.46
CA GLU A 115 18.23 8.26 2.64
C GLU A 115 18.40 9.09 1.36
N GLN A 116 17.29 9.41 0.67
CA GLN A 116 17.31 10.26 -0.52
C GLN A 116 17.83 11.65 -0.19
N ALA A 117 17.43 12.25 0.94
CA ALA A 117 17.95 13.54 1.38
C ALA A 117 19.48 13.50 1.57
N SER A 118 19.99 12.47 2.25
CA SER A 118 21.44 12.27 2.40
C SER A 118 22.14 12.06 1.06
N GLY A 119 21.53 11.34 0.13
CA GLY A 119 22.06 11.16 -1.22
C GLY A 119 22.13 12.46 -2.01
N LEU A 120 21.12 13.33 -1.87
CA LEU A 120 21.10 14.65 -2.50
C LEU A 120 22.19 15.57 -1.95
N ASP A 121 22.50 15.51 -0.65
CA ASP A 121 23.61 16.27 -0.06
C ASP A 121 24.98 15.84 -0.64
N GLN A 122 25.16 14.53 -0.86
CA GLN A 122 26.36 13.99 -1.51
C GLN A 122 26.46 14.44 -2.97
N VAL A 123 25.35 14.40 -3.71
CA VAL A 123 25.29 14.90 -5.10
C VAL A 123 25.61 16.39 -5.14
N ASN A 124 25.06 17.20 -4.24
CA ASN A 124 25.35 18.63 -4.15
C ASN A 124 26.86 18.87 -3.94
N THR A 125 27.46 18.13 -3.01
CA THR A 125 28.91 18.21 -2.75
C THR A 125 29.73 17.86 -3.99
N ALA A 126 29.36 16.78 -4.69
CA ALA A 126 30.05 16.37 -5.92
C ALA A 126 29.92 17.41 -7.05
N ILE A 127 28.75 18.05 -7.19
CA ILE A 127 28.53 19.12 -8.17
C ILE A 127 29.40 20.33 -7.84
N ASN A 128 29.48 20.76 -6.58
CA ASN A 128 30.33 21.87 -6.18
C ASN A 128 31.81 21.58 -6.47
N GLN A 129 32.25 20.34 -6.27
CA GLN A 129 33.62 19.94 -6.61
C GLN A 129 33.87 19.88 -8.11
N MET A 130 32.90 19.39 -8.90
CA MET A 130 32.97 19.45 -10.37
C MET A 130 33.04 20.89 -10.88
N ASP A 131 32.27 21.80 -10.30
CA ASP A 131 32.31 23.22 -10.65
C ASP A 131 33.70 23.82 -10.38
N GLN A 132 34.28 23.52 -9.20
CA GLN A 132 35.63 24.00 -8.86
C GLN A 132 36.70 23.48 -9.84
N VAL A 133 36.68 22.19 -10.19
CA VAL A 133 37.62 21.61 -11.17
C VAL A 133 37.39 22.21 -12.55
N THR A 134 36.13 22.48 -12.93
CA THR A 134 35.80 23.11 -14.21
C THR A 134 36.36 24.54 -14.28
N GLN A 135 36.22 25.33 -13.22
CA GLN A 135 36.81 26.66 -13.12
C GLN A 135 38.34 26.60 -13.16
N GLN A 136 38.95 25.65 -12.45
CA GLN A 136 40.41 25.46 -12.49
C GLN A 136 40.91 25.08 -13.89
N ASN A 137 40.19 24.21 -14.60
CA ASN A 137 40.51 23.85 -15.98
C ASN A 137 40.42 25.06 -16.91
N ALA A 138 39.39 25.91 -16.74
CA ALA A 138 39.27 27.14 -17.52
C ALA A 138 40.47 28.08 -17.27
N ALA A 139 40.82 28.31 -16.01
CA ALA A 139 41.99 29.13 -15.63
C ALA A 139 43.30 28.55 -16.17
N MET A 140 43.47 27.23 -16.10
CA MET A 140 44.66 26.55 -16.62
C MET A 140 44.78 26.67 -18.14
N VAL A 141 43.65 26.63 -18.86
CA VAL A 141 43.63 26.86 -20.32
C VAL A 141 44.00 28.30 -20.65
N GLU A 142 43.53 29.28 -19.88
CA GLU A 142 43.94 30.68 -20.04
C GLU A 142 45.45 30.87 -19.80
N GLU A 143 45.98 30.32 -18.71
CA GLU A 143 47.41 30.35 -18.39
C GLU A 143 48.25 29.66 -19.48
N SER A 144 47.84 28.47 -19.92
CA SER A 144 48.52 27.72 -20.99
C SER A 144 48.48 28.47 -22.32
N THR A 145 47.39 29.19 -22.61
CA THR A 145 47.27 30.01 -23.82
C THR A 145 48.22 31.21 -23.74
N ALA A 146 48.29 31.88 -22.58
CA ALA A 146 49.23 32.97 -22.34
C ALA A 146 50.68 32.51 -22.48
N ALA A 147 51.05 31.39 -21.85
CA ALA A 147 52.38 30.80 -21.95
C ALA A 147 52.74 30.42 -23.40
N SER A 148 51.80 29.88 -24.17
CA SER A 148 51.99 29.59 -25.59
C SER A 148 52.25 30.85 -26.41
N HIS A 149 51.58 31.95 -26.08
CA HIS A 149 51.79 33.25 -26.72
C HIS A 149 53.17 33.83 -26.40
N THR A 150 53.61 33.77 -25.14
CA THR A 150 54.96 34.18 -24.72
C THR A 150 56.04 33.35 -25.41
N LEU A 151 55.89 32.02 -25.43
CA LEU A 151 56.85 31.12 -26.09
C LEU A 151 56.94 31.40 -27.61
N SER A 152 55.81 31.72 -28.25
CA SER A 152 55.78 32.13 -29.66
C SER A 152 56.56 33.44 -29.89
N GLN A 153 56.41 34.43 -29.01
CA GLN A 153 57.16 35.68 -29.07
C GLN A 153 58.68 35.47 -28.87
N GLU A 154 59.08 34.67 -27.89
CA GLU A 154 60.50 34.34 -27.65
C GLU A 154 61.12 33.59 -28.82
N THR A 155 60.37 32.66 -29.42
CA THR A 155 60.83 31.91 -30.60
C THR A 155 61.01 32.84 -31.81
N ALA A 156 60.11 33.81 -32.00
CA ALA A 156 60.22 34.82 -33.05
C ALA A 156 61.44 35.73 -32.84
N GLU A 157 61.73 36.11 -31.60
CA GLU A 157 62.91 36.91 -31.25
C GLU A 157 64.22 36.14 -31.46
N LEU A 158 64.28 34.87 -31.05
CA LEU A 158 65.41 33.98 -31.34
C LEU A 158 65.66 33.85 -32.85
N ALA A 159 64.60 33.67 -33.65
CA ALA A 159 64.71 33.61 -35.10
C ALA A 159 65.26 34.93 -35.69
N ARG A 160 64.84 36.08 -35.15
CA ARG A 160 65.35 37.41 -35.53
C ARG A 160 66.85 37.53 -35.24
N LEU A 161 67.30 37.16 -34.04
CA LEU A 161 68.71 37.20 -33.62
C LEU A 161 69.58 36.29 -34.49
N ILE A 162 69.13 35.08 -34.82
CA ILE A 162 69.85 34.18 -35.73
C ILE A 162 69.96 34.78 -37.14
N GLY A 163 68.91 35.46 -37.62
CA GLY A 163 68.92 36.14 -38.92
C GLY A 163 69.90 37.31 -39.04
N GLU A 164 70.29 37.93 -37.92
CA GLU A 164 71.31 39.00 -37.89
C GLU A 164 72.75 38.48 -38.04
N PHE A 165 72.99 37.19 -37.79
CA PHE A 165 74.29 36.58 -38.05
C PHE A 165 74.57 36.51 -39.55
N ARG A 166 75.32 37.50 -40.05
CA ARG A 166 75.94 37.46 -41.38
C ARG A 166 77.03 36.41 -41.40
N LEU A 167 76.75 35.29 -42.07
CA LEU A 167 77.78 34.37 -42.53
C LEU A 167 78.60 35.09 -43.60
N GLU A 168 79.92 35.18 -43.42
CA GLU A 168 80.81 35.63 -44.49
C GLU A 168 80.56 34.78 -45.73
N ALA A 169 80.23 35.45 -46.83
CA ALA A 169 80.07 34.83 -48.12
C ALA A 169 81.45 34.33 -48.59
N GLY A 170 81.74 33.07 -48.28
CA GLY A 170 82.63 32.26 -49.10
C GLY A 170 81.93 32.05 -50.44
N ALA A 171 82.21 32.94 -51.38
CA ALA A 171 81.76 32.81 -52.76
C ALA A 171 82.38 31.54 -53.37
N GLU A 172 81.56 30.54 -53.66
CA GLU A 172 81.75 29.76 -54.87
C GLU A 172 80.45 29.16 -55.40
N THR A 173 80.30 29.33 -56.70
CA THR A 173 79.12 29.05 -57.50
C THR A 173 79.06 27.56 -57.79
N ALA A 174 78.10 26.83 -57.20
CA ALA A 174 77.79 25.47 -57.61
C ALA A 174 76.27 25.29 -57.78
N ARG A 175 75.81 25.66 -58.97
CA ARG A 175 74.73 25.01 -59.75
C ARG A 175 73.47 24.62 -58.97
N ARG A 176 72.41 25.41 -59.21
CA ARG A 176 71.02 24.93 -59.20
C ARG A 176 70.92 23.61 -59.97
N GLY A 177 70.69 22.51 -59.25
CA GLY A 177 69.96 21.34 -59.75
C GLY A 177 68.55 21.37 -59.15
N PRO A 178 67.50 20.91 -59.86
CA PRO A 178 66.18 20.82 -59.27
C PRO A 178 66.19 19.76 -58.16
N ALA A 179 65.88 20.17 -56.92
CA ALA A 179 65.65 19.24 -55.82
C ALA A 179 64.33 18.48 -56.06
N PRO A 180 64.24 17.18 -55.72
CA PRO A 180 62.99 16.45 -55.83
C PRO A 180 62.01 16.99 -54.79
N VAL A 181 60.83 17.40 -55.26
CA VAL A 181 59.67 17.65 -54.39
C VAL A 181 59.30 16.35 -53.69
N VAL A 182 59.59 16.26 -52.39
CA VAL A 182 58.96 15.25 -51.54
C VAL A 182 57.49 15.62 -51.46
N ARG A 183 56.67 14.93 -52.25
CA ARG A 183 55.22 14.95 -52.13
C ARG A 183 54.88 14.39 -50.75
N MET A 184 54.61 15.27 -49.81
CA MET A 184 53.93 14.91 -48.57
C MET A 184 52.51 14.48 -48.98
N GLU A 185 52.29 13.16 -49.07
CA GLU A 185 50.94 12.63 -49.21
C GLU A 185 50.14 13.07 -47.98
N ARG A 186 49.20 13.99 -48.18
CA ARG A 186 48.13 14.22 -47.24
C ARG A 186 47.38 12.90 -47.10
N ARG A 187 47.56 12.19 -45.98
CA ARG A 187 46.62 11.15 -45.57
C ARG A 187 45.23 11.79 -45.59
N PRO A 188 44.25 11.23 -46.32
CA PRO A 188 42.89 11.71 -46.22
C PRO A 188 42.40 11.51 -44.79
N ALA A 189 41.77 12.54 -44.24
CA ALA A 189 41.02 12.44 -43.00
C ALA A 189 40.03 11.27 -43.15
N ALA A 190 40.09 10.32 -42.21
CA ALA A 190 39.15 9.22 -42.16
C ALA A 190 37.72 9.78 -42.08
N ALA A 191 36.87 9.32 -43.01
CA ALA A 191 35.44 9.60 -42.96
C ALA A 191 34.85 9.08 -41.63
N PRO A 192 33.84 9.76 -41.06
CA PRO A 192 33.19 9.28 -39.85
C PRO A 192 32.42 7.99 -40.16
N GLN A 193 32.74 6.90 -39.45
CA GLN A 193 31.92 5.70 -39.46
C GLN A 193 30.61 5.98 -38.73
N PRO A 194 29.45 5.50 -39.23
CA PRO A 194 28.19 5.65 -38.53
C PRO A 194 28.17 4.76 -37.28
N MET A 195 27.88 5.35 -36.12
CA MET A 195 27.58 4.64 -34.89
C MET A 195 26.37 3.74 -35.09
N LEU A 196 26.61 2.42 -35.09
CA LEU A 196 25.54 1.44 -34.92
C LEU A 196 24.99 1.56 -33.50
N LYS A 197 23.69 1.82 -33.39
CA LYS A 197 22.92 1.78 -32.14
C LYS A 197 22.96 0.37 -31.57
N PRO A 198 23.18 0.17 -30.26
CA PRO A 198 22.93 -1.14 -29.66
C PRO A 198 21.42 -1.32 -29.47
N VAL A 199 20.89 -2.31 -30.20
CA VAL A 199 19.59 -2.94 -29.96
C VAL A 199 19.72 -3.81 -28.71
N GLY A 200 18.80 -3.62 -27.76
CA GLY A 200 18.68 -4.44 -26.57
C GLY A 200 18.15 -5.85 -26.84
N ARG A 201 18.68 -6.81 -26.09
CA ARG A 201 18.12 -8.10 -25.62
C ARG A 201 19.29 -8.79 -24.91
N GLY A 202 19.28 -9.07 -23.62
CA GLY A 202 18.23 -9.66 -22.82
C GLY A 202 18.70 -11.05 -22.40
N GLY A 203 18.98 -11.23 -21.11
CA GLY A 203 18.92 -12.52 -20.42
C GLY A 203 20.22 -13.32 -20.27
N ALA A 204 20.83 -13.24 -19.09
CA ALA A 204 21.40 -14.41 -18.41
C ALA A 204 21.41 -14.14 -16.90
N ALA A 205 20.42 -14.69 -16.21
CA ALA A 205 20.34 -14.73 -14.76
C ALA A 205 21.47 -15.61 -14.19
N ARG A 206 22.15 -15.12 -13.15
CA ARG A 206 22.97 -15.95 -12.27
C ARG A 206 22.22 -16.14 -10.95
N ARG A 207 21.93 -17.40 -10.63
CA ARG A 207 21.55 -17.85 -9.28
C ARG A 207 22.72 -17.57 -8.32
N PRO A 208 22.47 -17.14 -7.07
CA PRO A 208 23.41 -17.39 -5.99
C PRO A 208 23.15 -18.78 -5.41
N GLU A 209 24.18 -19.63 -5.42
CA GLU A 209 24.28 -20.78 -4.53
C GLU A 209 24.60 -20.25 -3.13
N ALA A 210 23.72 -20.53 -2.17
CA ALA A 210 24.02 -20.43 -0.76
C ALA A 210 24.48 -21.81 -0.30
N GLU A 211 25.79 -21.98 -0.08
CA GLU A 211 26.29 -23.04 0.79
C GLU A 211 26.08 -22.61 2.23
N ALA A 212 25.25 -23.41 2.91
CA ALA A 212 25.13 -23.40 4.34
C ALA A 212 26.32 -24.17 4.95
N ASP A 213 26.82 -23.59 6.05
CA ASP A 213 26.93 -24.23 7.36
C ASP A 213 28.33 -24.38 7.99
N TRP A 214 28.27 -24.27 9.33
CA TRP A 214 29.22 -24.53 10.42
C TRP A 214 30.03 -23.34 10.92
N ALA A 215 29.70 -22.66 12.03
CA ALA A 215 29.53 -23.08 13.45
C ALA A 215 30.73 -22.62 14.32
N GLU A 216 30.41 -22.17 15.53
CA GLU A 216 31.28 -21.85 16.69
C GLU A 216 32.24 -20.65 16.56
N PHE A 217 31.86 -19.51 17.14
CA PHE A 217 32.43 -18.94 18.39
C PHE A 217 31.56 -17.77 18.89
#